data_AF-A0A6N2W508-F1
#
_entry.id   AF-A0A6N2W508-F1
#
_cell.length_a   1.000
_cell.length_b   1.000
_cell.length_c   1.000
_cell.angle_alpha   90.00
_cell.angle_beta   90.00
_cell.angle_gamma   90.00
#
_symmetry.space_group_name_H-M   'P 1'
#
loop_
_entity.id
_entity.type
_entity.pdbx_description
1 polymer ?
#
loop_
_entity_poly.entity_id
_entity_poly.type
_entity_poly.pdbx_seq_one_letter_code
_entity_poly.pdbx_strand_id
1 'polypeptide(L)' 'MEPARTVKESQLQRRIHTQKALWYRHKGDRNGMRVFLNMSRLEVLNQRYFLGPCPF' A
#
# COMPACT_ATOMS: atom_id res chain seq x y z
N MET A 1 10.67 -5.75 0.33
CA MET A 1 9.76 -5.28 -0.74
C MET A 1 10.08 -3.81 -0.94
N GLU A 2 10.45 -3.41 -2.17
CA GLU A 2 10.79 -2.01 -2.44
C GLU A 2 9.51 -1.17 -2.64
N PRO A 3 9.49 0.08 -2.17
CA PRO A 3 8.40 1.02 -2.45
C PRO A 3 8.31 1.37 -3.93
N ALA A 4 7.11 1.70 -4.41
CA ALA A 4 6.90 2.10 -5.81
C ALA A 4 7.75 3.32 -6.21
N ARG A 5 8.15 3.40 -7.49
CA ARG A 5 8.98 4.49 -8.03
C ARG A 5 8.21 5.47 -8.91
N THR A 6 6.96 5.14 -9.24
CA THR A 6 6.07 6.04 -9.97
C THR A 6 4.71 6.12 -9.30
N VAL A 7 4.00 7.24 -9.47
CA VAL A 7 2.65 7.44 -8.91
C VAL A 7 1.69 6.34 -9.38
N LYS A 8 1.79 5.93 -10.65
CA LYS A 8 0.94 4.87 -11.22
C LYS A 8 1.18 3.51 -10.55
N GLU A 9 2.45 3.16 -10.34
CA GLU A 9 2.82 1.93 -9.62
C GLU A 9 2.34 1.98 -8.17
N SER A 10 2.52 3.11 -7.49
CA SER A 10 2.09 3.27 -6.09
C SER A 10 0.58 3.06 -5.93
N GLN A 11 -0.22 3.63 -6.83
CA GLN A 11 -1.66 3.43 -6.85
C GLN A 11 -2.06 1.98 -7.11
N LEU A 12 -1.37 1.30 -8.05
CA LEU A 12 -1.59 -0.11 -8.33
C LEU A 12 -1.24 -0.99 -7.13
N GLN A 13 -0.06 -0.78 -6.53
CA GLN A 13 0.39 -1.51 -5.35
C GLN A 13 -0.57 -1.33 -4.17
N ARG A 14 -1.08 -0.11 -3.95
CA ARG A 14 -2.11 0.16 -2.93
C ARG A 14 -3.37 -0.68 -3.12
N ARG A 15 -3.86 -0.81 -4.36
CA ARG A 15 -5.02 -1.67 -4.68
C ARG A 15 -4.73 -3.14 -4.41
N ILE A 16 -3.56 -3.63 -4.82
CA ILE A 16 -3.12 -5.02 -4.59
C ILE A 16 -3.02 -5.30 -3.08
N HIS A 17 -2.40 -4.42 -2.31
CA HIS A 17 -2.30 -4.56 -0.85
C HIS A 17 -3.68 -4.58 -0.20
N THR A 18 -4.59 -3.73 -0.64
CA THR A 18 -5.96 -3.70 -0.11
C THR A 18 -6.70 -5.01 -0.43
N GLN A 19 -6.58 -5.54 -1.66
CA GLN A 19 -7.14 -6.84 -2.02
C GLN A 19 -6.55 -7.98 -1.18
N LYS A 20 -5.24 -8.01 -0.97
CA LYS A 20 -4.59 -8.99 -0.10
C LYS A 20 -5.10 -8.88 1.33
N ALA A 21 -5.24 -7.68 1.87
CA ALA A 21 -5.78 -7.48 3.21
C ALA A 21 -7.20 -8.07 3.35
N LEU A 22 -8.06 -7.88 2.34
CA LEU A 22 -9.40 -8.48 2.31
C LEU A 22 -9.34 -10.01 2.24
N TRP A 23 -8.42 -10.57 1.45
CA TRP A 23 -8.21 -12.01 1.36
C TRP A 23 -7.77 -12.62 2.69
N TYR A 24 -6.79 -12.00 3.38
CA TYR A 24 -6.36 -12.45 4.70
C TYR A 24 -7.46 -12.31 5.75
N ARG A 25 -8.25 -11.23 5.68
CA ARG A 25 -9.45 -11.05 6.51
C ARG A 25 -10.45 -12.19 6.30
N HIS A 26 -10.71 -12.57 5.04
CA HIS A 26 -11.62 -13.68 4.72
C HIS A 26 -11.11 -15.02 5.26
N LYS A 27 -9.78 -15.24 5.26
CA LYS A 27 -9.15 -16.41 5.87
C LYS A 27 -9.10 -16.40 7.40
N GLY A 28 -9.49 -15.31 8.04
CA GLY A 28 -9.42 -15.15 9.50
C GLY A 28 -8.03 -14.77 10.04
N ASP A 29 -7.04 -14.58 9.18
CA ASP A 29 -5.69 -14.16 9.58
C ASP A 29 -5.61 -12.63 9.74
N ARG A 30 -5.74 -12.19 10.99
CA ARG A 30 -5.66 -10.77 11.35
C ARG A 30 -4.27 -10.18 11.20
N ASN A 31 -3.22 -10.98 11.35
CA ASN A 31 -1.83 -10.51 11.25
C ASN A 31 -1.51 -10.21 9.78
N GLY A 32 -1.83 -11.14 8.88
CA GLY A 32 -1.73 -10.93 7.43
C GLY A 32 -2.53 -9.70 6.99
N MET A 33 -3.78 -9.57 7.45
CA MET A 33 -4.60 -8.39 7.16
C MET A 33 -3.90 -7.09 7.58
N ARG A 34 -3.38 -7.03 8.82
CA ARG A 34 -2.73 -5.83 9.36
C ARG A 34 -1.46 -5.46 8.58
N VAL A 35 -0.65 -6.44 8.21
CA VAL A 35 0.55 -6.23 7.39
C VAL A 35 0.17 -5.56 6.06
N PHE A 36 -0.80 -6.10 5.34
CA PHE A 36 -1.17 -5.55 4.04
C PHE A 36 -1.89 -4.20 4.13
N LEU A 37 -2.64 -3.93 5.21
CA LEU A 37 -3.15 -2.59 5.48
C LEU A 37 -2.03 -1.57 5.74
N ASN A 38 -1.00 -1.95 6.49
CA ASN A 38 0.15 -1.10 6.73
C ASN A 38 0.92 -0.82 5.43
N MET A 39 1.11 -1.83 4.57
CA MET A 39 1.72 -1.64 3.25
C MET A 39 0.92 -0.67 2.37
N SER A 40 -0.42 -0.79 2.38
CA SER A 40 -1.30 0.16 1.68
C SER A 40 -1.12 1.61 2.18
N ARG A 41 -0.94 1.80 3.49
CA ARG A 41 -0.68 3.13 4.09
C ARG A 41 0.72 3.66 3.73
N LEU A 42 1.73 2.79 3.67
CA LEU A 42 3.06 3.19 3.23
C LEU A 42 3.04 3.74 1.80
N GLU A 43 2.26 3.15 0.90
CA GLU A 43 2.10 3.69 -0.46
C GLU A 43 1.44 5.07 -0.50
N VAL A 44 0.53 5.37 0.43
CA VAL A 44 -0.02 6.74 0.57
C VAL A 44 1.06 7.73 0.97
N LEU A 45 1.93 7.36 1.92
CA LEU A 45 3.05 8.18 2.34
C LEU A 45 4.09 8.33 1.21
N ASN A 46 4.39 7.23 0.51
CA ASN A 46 5.29 7.20 -0.64
C ASN A 46 4.82 8.18 -1.72
N GLN A 47 3.55 8.09 -2.09
CA GLN A 47 2.94 8.99 -3.07
C GLN A 47 2.97 10.45 -2.62
N ARG A 48 2.74 10.74 -1.33
CA ARG A 48 2.66 12.11 -0.80
C ARG A 48 4.02 12.79 -0.70
N TYR A 49 5.06 12.07 -0.30
CA TYR A 49 6.35 12.67 0.07
C TYR A 49 7.48 12.41 -0.92
N PHE A 50 7.39 11.36 -1.76
CA PHE A 50 8.51 10.93 -2.60
C PHE A 50 8.18 10.87 -4.09
N LEU A 51 6.92 10.61 -4.47
CA LEU A 51 6.53 10.46 -5.88
C LEU A 51 5.68 11.61 -6.44
N GLY A 52 5.01 12.36 -5.57
CA GLY A 52 4.20 13.51 -5.94
C GLY A 52 5.04 14.76 -6.21
N PRO A 53 4.40 15.85 -6.70
CA PRO A 53 5.06 17.15 -6.75
C PRO A 53 5.53 17.53 -5.35
N CYS A 54 6.73 18.11 -5.27
CA CYS A 54 7.31 18.57 -4.00
C CYS A 54 6.28 19.44 -3.26
N PRO A 55 5.89 19.11 -2.02
CA PRO A 55 4.88 19.87 -1.29
C PRO A 55 5.41 21.21 -0.74
N PHE A 56 6.64 21.59 -1.07
CA PHE A 56 7.32 22.83 -0.67
C PHE A 56 7.94 23.51 -1.90
#